data_AF-A0AAV4S2J2-F1
#
_entry.id   AF-A0AAV4S2J2-F1
#
_cell.length_a   1.000
_cell.length_b   1.000
_cell.length_c   1.000
_cell.angle_alpha   90.00
_cell.angle_beta   90.00
_cell.angle_gamma   90.00
#
_symmetry.space_group_name_H-M   'P 1'
#
loop_
_entity.id
_entity.type
_entity.pdbx_description
1 polymer ?
#
loop_
_entity_poly.entity_id
_entity_poly.type
_entity_poly.pdbx_seq_one_letter_code
_entity_poly.pdbx_strand_id
1 'polypeptide(L)'
;MFSTPNRRNLQNLHSLRIGCWNACGLRRQFDEVIQFVTDHDIDIFLIQETFLQPGQTPNIPNFTFYKNDRISINSRRTSGGTCIYVKKGTGSLPNSNS
;
A
#
# COMPACT_ATOMS: atom_id res chain seq x y z
N MET A 1 -32.42 22.72 -12.42
CA MET A 1 -32.46 21.46 -13.18
C MET A 1 -31.13 20.77 -12.94
N PHE A 2 -31.07 19.77 -12.07
CA PHE A 2 -29.82 19.06 -11.78
C PHE A 2 -29.65 17.98 -12.84
N SER A 3 -28.56 18.04 -13.60
CA SER A 3 -28.23 17.02 -14.60
C SER A 3 -28.04 15.67 -13.91
N THR A 4 -28.81 14.67 -14.34
CA THR A 4 -28.67 13.28 -13.92
C THR A 4 -27.26 12.78 -14.24
N PRO A 5 -26.55 12.12 -13.31
CA PRO A 5 -25.26 11.52 -13.60
C PRO A 5 -25.42 10.47 -14.70
N ASN A 6 -24.54 10.52 -15.71
CA ASN A 6 -24.51 9.56 -16.80
C ASN A 6 -24.29 8.13 -16.23
N ARG A 7 -25.31 7.27 -16.33
CA ARG A 7 -25.36 5.91 -15.74
C ARG A 7 -24.20 4.99 -16.15
N ARG A 8 -23.39 5.34 -17.15
CA ARG A 8 -22.20 4.59 -17.56
C ARG A 8 -21.02 4.70 -16.59
N ASN A 9 -20.94 5.74 -15.74
CA ASN A 9 -19.83 5.95 -14.80
C ASN A 9 -20.03 5.31 -13.41
N LEU A 10 -21.20 4.74 -13.12
CA LEU A 10 -21.48 4.10 -11.81
C LEU A 10 -21.07 2.63 -11.73
N GLN A 11 -20.74 2.01 -12.88
CA GLN A 11 -20.41 0.58 -12.98
C GLN A 11 -18.99 0.25 -12.51
N ASN A 12 -18.18 1.25 -12.12
CA ASN A 12 -16.78 1.07 -11.75
C ASN A 12 -16.36 1.87 -10.51
N LEU A 13 -17.30 2.10 -9.58
CA LEU A 13 -16.96 2.65 -8.27
C LEU A 13 -16.43 1.52 -7.39
N HIS A 14 -15.13 1.23 -7.51
CA HIS A 14 -14.43 0.39 -6.55
C HIS A 14 -14.45 1.10 -5.18
N SER A 15 -14.93 0.39 -4.16
CA SER A 15 -14.93 0.91 -2.80
C SER A 15 -13.49 0.85 -2.27
N LEU A 16 -12.93 2.01 -1.96
CA LEU A 16 -11.57 2.13 -1.45
C LEU A 16 -11.38 1.31 -0.17
N ARG A 17 -10.46 0.35 -0.21
CA ARG A 17 -10.11 -0.53 0.91
C ARG A 17 -8.80 -0.07 1.53
N ILE A 18 -8.88 0.32 2.81
CA ILE A 18 -7.71 0.73 3.60
C ILE A 18 -7.49 -0.29 4.70
N GLY A 19 -6.30 -0.88 4.75
CA GLY A 19 -5.86 -1.76 5.83
C GLY A 19 -4.80 -1.08 6.70
N CYS A 20 -4.71 -1.48 7.97
CA CYS A 20 -3.64 -1.05 8.87
C CYS A 20 -3.10 -2.20 9.71
N TRP A 21 -1.79 -2.17 10.00
CA TRP A 21 -1.13 -3.20 10.80
C TRP A 21 0.11 -2.64 11.51
N ASN A 22 0.20 -2.83 12.82
CA ASN A 22 1.47 -2.72 13.56
C ASN A 22 2.31 -4.01 13.38
N ALA A 23 3.35 -3.95 12.54
CA ALA A 23 4.11 -5.13 12.13
C ALA A 23 5.20 -5.57 13.11
N CYS A 24 5.48 -4.83 14.19
CA CYS A 24 6.53 -5.14 15.17
C CYS A 24 7.84 -5.68 14.50
N GLY A 25 8.23 -5.07 13.37
CA GLY A 25 9.26 -5.56 12.45
C GLY A 25 8.70 -6.15 11.15
N LEU A 26 8.53 -5.29 10.15
CA LEU A 26 7.93 -5.63 8.85
C LEU A 26 8.63 -6.79 8.12
N ARG A 27 9.98 -6.85 8.15
CA ARG A 27 10.73 -7.88 7.41
C ARG A 27 10.36 -9.31 7.80
N ARG A 28 9.99 -9.54 9.06
CA ARG A 28 9.66 -10.89 9.56
C ARG A 28 8.24 -11.31 9.21
N GLN A 29 7.37 -10.34 8.95
CA GLN A 29 5.95 -10.54 8.65
C GLN A 29 5.63 -10.29 7.17
N PHE A 30 6.65 -10.17 6.31
CA PHE A 30 6.44 -9.64 4.96
C PHE A 30 5.58 -10.56 4.08
N ASP A 31 5.72 -11.88 4.23
CA ASP A 31 4.90 -12.85 3.50
C ASP A 31 3.42 -12.76 3.94
N GLU A 32 3.17 -12.61 5.25
CA GLU A 32 1.81 -12.42 5.80
C GLU A 32 1.19 -11.10 5.34
N VAL A 33 2.00 -10.04 5.25
CA VAL A 33 1.58 -8.74 4.71
C VAL A 33 1.18 -8.85 3.24
N ILE A 34 1.95 -9.57 2.41
CA ILE A 34 1.59 -9.80 1.00
C ILE A 34 0.28 -10.57 0.92
N GLN A 35 0.15 -11.66 1.68
CA GLN A 35 -1.06 -12.49 1.69
C GLN A 35 -2.29 -11.66 2.10
N PHE A 36 -2.19 -10.87 3.16
CA PHE A 36 -3.28 -10.00 3.64
C PHE A 36 -3.71 -8.97 2.59
N VAL A 37 -2.74 -8.29 1.97
CA VAL A 37 -3.04 -7.27 0.94
C VAL A 37 -3.74 -7.89 -0.26
N THR A 38 -3.33 -9.10 -0.66
CA THR A 38 -3.95 -9.84 -1.77
C THR A 38 -5.34 -10.34 -1.42
N ASP A 39 -5.51 -11.02 -0.30
CA ASP A 39 -6.78 -11.67 0.08
C ASP A 39 -7.90 -10.66 0.33
N HIS A 40 -7.56 -9.49 0.84
CA HIS A 40 -8.52 -8.42 1.14
C HIS A 40 -8.65 -7.36 0.04
N ASP A 41 -7.91 -7.49 -1.08
CA ASP A 41 -7.86 -6.51 -2.17
C ASP A 41 -7.60 -5.08 -1.67
N ILE A 42 -6.64 -4.91 -0.76
CA ILE A 42 -6.33 -3.62 -0.13
C ILE A 42 -5.79 -2.63 -1.18
N ASP A 43 -6.25 -1.38 -1.16
CA ASP A 43 -5.71 -0.32 -2.02
C ASP A 43 -4.67 0.54 -1.31
N ILE A 44 -4.88 0.80 -0.03
CA ILE A 44 -3.93 1.55 0.79
C ILE A 44 -3.64 0.74 2.05
N PHE A 45 -2.38 0.38 2.26
CA PHE A 45 -1.97 -0.38 3.44
C PHE A 45 -1.02 0.43 4.31
N LEU A 46 -1.41 0.65 5.56
CA LEU A 46 -0.72 1.50 6.53
C LEU A 46 -0.01 0.64 7.57
N ILE A 47 1.33 0.66 7.60
CA ILE A 47 2.11 -0.17 8.52
C ILE A 47 2.83 0.69 9.56
N GLN A 48 2.76 0.26 10.81
CA GLN A 48 3.50 0.84 11.95
C GLN A 48 4.55 -0.14 12.48
N GLU A 49 5.51 0.38 13.24
CA GLU A 49 6.65 -0.36 13.80
C GLU A 49 7.38 -1.21 12.74
N THR A 50 7.73 -0.57 11.62
CA THR A 50 8.37 -1.27 10.50
C THR A 50 9.79 -1.75 10.85
N PHE A 51 10.48 -1.02 11.73
CA PHE A 51 11.88 -1.24 12.12
C PHE A 51 12.83 -1.37 10.93
N LEU A 52 12.52 -0.68 9.82
CA LEU A 52 13.37 -0.66 8.63
C LEU A 52 14.56 0.29 8.81
N GLN A 53 15.68 -0.08 8.19
CA GLN A 53 16.86 0.77 8.03
C GLN A 53 16.74 1.62 6.76
N PRO A 54 17.44 2.76 6.70
CA PRO A 54 17.63 3.49 5.44
C PRO A 54 18.10 2.56 4.32
N GLY A 55 17.45 2.64 3.16
CA GLY A 55 17.72 1.78 2.00
C GLY A 55 16.92 0.47 1.96
N GLN A 56 16.26 0.05 3.04
CA GLN A 56 15.38 -1.12 3.00
C GLN A 56 14.02 -0.76 2.38
N THR A 57 13.66 -1.48 1.33
CA THR A 57 12.41 -1.26 0.58
C THR A 57 11.74 -2.61 0.28
N PRO A 58 10.99 -3.19 1.24
CA PRO A 58 10.20 -4.39 0.98
C PRO A 58 9.14 -4.05 -0.07
N ASN A 59 9.23 -4.63 -1.27
CA ASN A 59 8.42 -4.22 -2.41
C ASN A 59 7.24 -5.16 -2.61
N ILE A 60 6.03 -4.62 -2.64
CA ILE A 60 4.81 -5.36 -3.04
C ILE A 60 4.52 -5.01 -4.51
N PRO A 61 4.44 -6.00 -5.42
CA PRO A 61 4.11 -5.75 -6.82
C PRO A 61 2.83 -4.93 -6.96
N ASN A 62 2.82 -4.00 -7.92
CA ASN A 62 1.70 -3.08 -8.15
C ASN A 62 1.38 -2.09 -7.03
N PHE A 63 2.25 -1.94 -6.01
CA PHE A 63 2.13 -0.84 -5.05
C PHE A 63 3.28 0.15 -5.20
N THR A 64 2.98 1.41 -4.95
CA THR A 64 3.97 2.44 -4.66
C THR A 64 4.23 2.45 -3.16
N PHE A 65 5.49 2.51 -2.78
CA PHE A 65 5.93 2.39 -1.40
C PHE A 65 6.47 3.72 -0.88
N TYR A 66 5.92 4.18 0.23
CA TYR A 66 6.36 5.38 0.96
C TYR A 66 6.73 4.96 2.38
N LYS A 67 7.76 5.57 2.97
CA LYS A 67 8.14 5.26 4.35
C LYS A 67 8.71 6.46 5.08
N ASN A 68 8.61 6.39 6.40
CA ASN A 68 9.26 7.27 7.34
C ASN A 68 10.08 6.42 8.31
N ASP A 69 11.39 6.36 8.09
CA ASP A 69 12.31 5.65 8.98
C ASP A 69 12.55 6.51 10.22
N ARG A 70 12.44 5.91 11.40
CA ARG A 70 12.84 6.59 12.63
C ARG A 70 14.29 6.24 12.96
N ILE A 71 15.16 7.15 12.56
CA ILE A 71 16.60 7.11 12.83
C ILE A 71 16.83 7.50 14.28
N SER A 72 17.41 6.61 15.08
CA SER A 72 17.88 6.96 16.41
C SER A 72 19.29 7.51 16.30
N ILE A 73 19.48 8.80 16.61
CA ILE A 73 20.77 9.51 16.52
C ILE A 73 21.86 8.83 17.37
N ASN A 74 21.46 8.10 18.42
CA ASN A 74 22.39 7.47 19.38
C ASN A 74 22.37 5.93 19.34
N SER A 75 21.70 5.29 18.37
CA SER A 75 21.61 3.83 18.31
C SER A 75 21.71 3.31 16.89
N ARG A 76 22.59 2.32 16.68
CA ARG A 76 22.65 1.53 15.43
C ARG A 76 21.42 0.63 15.24
N ARG A 77 20.46 0.64 16.17
CA ARG A 77 19.24 -0.17 16.10
C ARG A 77 18.11 0.65 15.50
N THR A 78 17.34 0.01 14.64
CA THR A 78 16.08 0.57 14.14
C THR A 78 15.09 0.70 15.30
N SER A 79 14.39 1.83 15.34
CA SER A 79 13.41 2.11 16.40
C SER A 79 12.14 2.64 15.76
N GLY A 80 11.01 2.00 15.96
CA GLY A 80 9.74 2.35 15.30
C GLY A 80 9.82 2.38 13.77
N GLY A 81 9.16 3.38 13.18
CA GLY A 81 9.07 3.58 11.73
C GLY A 81 7.68 3.25 11.19
N THR A 82 7.30 3.91 10.10
CA THR A 82 6.02 3.68 9.41
C THR A 82 6.23 3.55 7.91
N CYS A 83 5.34 2.83 7.23
CA CYS A 83 5.28 2.84 5.78
C CYS A 83 3.85 2.74 5.25
N ILE A 84 3.69 3.14 4.00
CA ILE A 84 2.41 3.15 3.29
C ILE A 84 2.64 2.49 1.94
N TYR A 85 1.82 1.48 1.64
CA TYR A 85 1.68 0.94 0.29
C TYR A 85 0.42 1.52 -0.34
N VAL A 86 0.55 2.08 -1.55
CA VAL A 86 -0.58 2.57 -2.35
C VAL A 86 -0.66 1.78 -3.65
N LYS A 87 -1.76 1.07 -3.89
CA LYS A 87 -1.99 0.28 -5.10
C LYS A 87 -1.94 1.22 -6.29
N LYS A 88 -1.12 0.90 -7.27
CA LYS A 88 -1.05 1.60 -8.54
C LYS A 88 -2.36 1.34 -9.26
N GLY A 89 -3.01 2.39 -9.74
CA GLY A 89 -4.17 2.22 -10.62
C GLY A 89 -3.78 1.30 -11.78
N THR A 90 -4.62 0.32 -12.08
CA THR A 90 -4.48 -0.44 -13.32
C THR A 90 -4.60 0.58 -14.44
N GLY A 91 -3.49 0.95 -15.07
CA GLY A 91 -3.56 1.53 -16.40
C GLY A 91 -4.28 0.50 -17.24
N SER A 92 -5.55 0.73 -17.56
CA SER A 92 -6.21 -0.03 -18.61
C SER A 92 -5.28 0.05 -19.81
N LEU A 93 -4.64 -1.06 -20.17
CA LEU A 93 -3.93 -1.14 -21.43
C LEU A 93 -4.93 -0.67 -22.49
N PRO A 94 -4.60 0.33 -23.32
CA PRO A 94 -5.49 0.70 -24.40
C PRO A 94 -5.70 -0.55 -25.23
N ASN A 95 -6.96 -0.97 -25.38
CA ASN A 95 -7.34 -2.11 -26.21
C ASN A 95 -6.69 -1.94 -27.58
N SER A 96 -5.64 -2.72 -27.86
CA SER A 96 -5.09 -2.85 -29.20
C SER A 96 -6.08 -3.70 -29.99
N ASN A 97 -7.05 -3.04 -30.62
CA ASN A 97 -7.91 -3.70 -31.59
C ASN A 97 -7.03 -4.18 -32.74
N SER A 98 -7.10 -5.48 -32.98
CA SER A 98 -6.55 -6.20 -34.14
C SER A 98 -7.28 -5.78 -35.41
#